data_AF-A0A2P0QLT3-F1
#
_entry.id   AF-A0A2P0QLT3-F1
#
_cell.length_a   1.000
_cell.length_b   1.000
_cell.length_c   1.000
_cell.angle_alpha   90.00
_cell.angle_beta   90.00
_cell.angle_gamma   90.00
#
_symmetry.space_group_name_H-M   'P 1'
#
loop_
_entity.id
_entity.type
_entity.pdbx_description
1 polymer ?
#
loop_
_entity_poly.entity_id
_entity_poly.type
_entity_poly.pdbx_seq_one_letter_code
_entity_poly.pdbx_strand_id
1 'polypeptide(L)'
;LTTIARRRALLARETQQGLTLGLDSGSATTKAVVMKDNRIIGTGWQPTTEVMKSAEDVISHALAEAGVKRDEIEAVGTTGYGRFLVGKAINADLIQEELTVNSKGAVYLA
;
A
#
# COMPACT_ATOMS: atom_id res chain seq x y z
N LEU A 1 -8.45 2.51 -19.70
CA LEU A 1 -9.54 1.81 -18.95
C LEU A 1 -9.40 0.31 -19.16
N THR A 2 -8.33 -0.27 -18.61
CA THR A 2 -7.92 -1.67 -18.88
C THR A 2 -7.56 -2.42 -17.60
N THR A 3 -7.76 -1.79 -16.44
CA THR A 3 -7.13 -2.17 -15.17
C THR A 3 -7.88 -3.28 -14.44
N ILE A 4 -9.21 -3.23 -14.37
CA ILE A 4 -10.01 -4.17 -13.57
C ILE A 4 -10.03 -5.58 -14.19
N ALA A 5 -10.26 -5.70 -15.50
CA ALA A 5 -10.36 -7.00 -16.16
C ALA A 5 -9.05 -7.79 -16.13
N ARG A 6 -7.89 -7.10 -16.29
CA ARG A 6 -6.57 -7.74 -16.29
C ARG A 6 -6.10 -8.15 -14.90
N ARG A 7 -6.61 -7.51 -13.84
CA ARG A 7 -6.23 -7.76 -12.43
C ARG A 7 -7.35 -8.40 -11.61
N ARG A 8 -8.42 -8.92 -12.24
CA ARG A 8 -9.58 -9.54 -11.59
C ARG A 8 -9.18 -10.60 -10.56
N ALA A 9 -8.26 -11.50 -10.92
CA ALA A 9 -7.79 -12.54 -10.00
C ALA A 9 -7.10 -11.98 -8.75
N LEU A 10 -6.35 -10.88 -8.87
CA LEU A 10 -5.70 -10.22 -7.73
C LEU A 10 -6.70 -9.45 -6.86
N LEU A 11 -7.70 -8.83 -7.48
CA LEU A 11 -8.77 -8.14 -6.75
C LEU A 11 -9.74 -9.13 -6.06
N ALA A 12 -9.94 -10.32 -6.62
CA ALA A 12 -10.75 -11.39 -6.06
C ALA A 12 -10.05 -12.18 -4.94
N ARG A 13 -8.77 -11.91 -4.64
CA ARG A 13 -8.10 -12.53 -3.49
C ARG A 13 -8.70 -12.01 -2.19
N GLU A 14 -9.23 -12.93 -1.40
CA GLU A 14 -9.80 -12.69 -0.06
C GLU A 14 -8.73 -12.69 1.04
N THR A 15 -7.63 -13.40 0.83
CA THR A 15 -6.52 -13.47 1.79
C THR A 15 -5.24 -12.87 1.23
N GLN A 16 -4.53 -12.14 2.09
CA GLN A 16 -3.18 -11.68 1.84
C GLN A 16 -2.19 -12.77 2.26
N GLN A 17 -1.15 -13.01 1.46
CA GLN A 17 -0.09 -14.01 1.69
C GLN A 17 1.28 -13.37 1.47
N GLY A 18 2.29 -13.86 2.20
CA GLY A 18 3.67 -13.36 2.12
C GLY A 18 3.84 -12.03 2.85
N LEU A 19 5.03 -11.44 2.74
CA LEU A 19 5.35 -10.14 3.35
C LEU A 19 5.15 -9.00 2.34
N THR A 20 4.17 -8.12 2.58
CA THR A 20 3.79 -7.05 1.63
C THR A 20 3.69 -5.68 2.28
N LEU A 21 3.88 -4.64 1.48
CA LEU A 21 3.73 -3.23 1.86
C LEU A 21 2.63 -2.57 1.02
N GLY A 22 1.64 -1.99 1.69
CA GLY A 22 0.63 -1.12 1.08
C GLY A 22 0.88 0.34 1.43
N LEU A 23 0.81 1.25 0.45
CA LEU A 23 0.91 2.70 0.64
C LEU A 23 -0.30 3.43 0.06
N ASP A 24 -1.04 4.17 0.88
CA ASP A 24 -2.04 5.13 0.45
C ASP A 24 -1.46 6.55 0.56
N SER A 25 -1.09 7.13 -0.59
CA SER A 25 -0.57 8.50 -0.67
C SER A 25 -1.71 9.47 -1.00
N GLY A 26 -2.51 9.81 0.02
CA GLY A 26 -3.64 10.72 -0.09
C GLY A 26 -3.22 12.20 -0.09
N SER A 27 -4.13 13.08 -0.49
CA SER A 27 -3.88 14.54 -0.48
C SER A 27 -3.80 15.14 0.92
N ALA A 28 -4.52 14.57 1.88
CA ALA A 28 -4.55 15.04 3.27
C ALA A 28 -3.71 14.19 4.22
N THR A 29 -3.66 12.88 3.98
CA THR A 29 -2.90 11.93 4.81
C THR A 29 -2.20 10.90 3.95
N THR A 30 -1.00 10.52 4.36
CA THR A 30 -0.25 9.41 3.78
C THR A 30 -0.20 8.28 4.80
N LYS A 31 -0.43 7.05 4.36
CA LYS A 31 -0.55 5.87 5.22
C LYS A 31 0.24 4.71 4.62
N ALA A 32 0.91 3.93 5.45
CA ALA A 32 1.57 2.68 5.09
C ALA A 32 1.13 1.56 6.02
N VAL A 33 1.01 0.35 5.46
CA VAL A 33 0.68 -0.87 6.20
C VAL A 33 1.60 -1.98 5.71
N VAL A 34 2.27 -2.65 6.64
CA VAL A 34 3.00 -3.89 6.39
C VAL A 34 2.14 -5.05 6.86
N MET A 35 1.90 -6.00 5.96
CA MET A 35 1.13 -7.21 6.26
C MET A 35 1.96 -8.46 6.02
N LYS A 36 1.81 -9.43 6.91
CA LYS A 36 2.32 -10.79 6.74
C LYS A 36 1.20 -11.79 6.98
N ASP A 37 0.93 -12.62 5.96
CA ASP A 37 -0.05 -13.71 6.03
C ASP A 37 -1.38 -13.29 6.69
N ASN A 38 -2.01 -12.27 6.11
CA ASN A 38 -3.31 -11.72 6.51
C ASN A 38 -3.32 -10.97 7.85
N ARG A 39 -2.15 -10.69 8.43
CA ARG A 39 -2.01 -9.91 9.66
C ARG A 39 -1.27 -8.61 9.39
N ILE A 40 -1.80 -7.52 9.93
CA ILE A 40 -1.07 -6.25 10.00
C ILE A 40 0.01 -6.41 11.06
N ILE A 41 1.26 -6.19 10.68
CA ILE A 41 2.42 -6.29 11.60
C ILE A 41 3.15 -4.96 11.76
N GLY A 42 2.83 -3.95 10.95
CA GLY A 42 3.35 -2.60 11.12
C GLY A 42 2.52 -1.57 10.35
N THR A 43 2.51 -0.36 10.86
CA THR A 43 1.71 0.76 10.37
C THR A 43 2.48 2.07 10.43
N GLY A 44 2.13 2.99 9.55
CA GLY A 44 2.64 4.34 9.58
C GLY A 44 1.61 5.27 9.00
N TRP A 45 1.41 6.44 9.60
CA TRP A 45 0.54 7.44 9.01
C TRP A 45 0.95 8.84 9.46
N GLN A 46 0.75 9.84 8.59
CA GLN A 46 0.91 11.24 8.94
C GLN A 46 0.14 12.15 7.97
N PRO A 47 -0.10 13.44 8.31
CA PRO A 47 -0.59 14.43 7.37
C PRO A 47 0.33 14.54 6.14
N THR A 48 -0.25 14.60 4.95
CA THR A 48 0.52 14.80 3.72
C THR A 48 0.98 16.25 3.65
N THR A 49 2.29 16.46 3.68
CA THR A 49 2.91 17.77 3.44
C THR A 49 3.58 17.74 2.08
N GLU A 50 4.74 17.10 1.99
CA GLU A 50 5.42 16.77 0.75
C GLU A 50 5.16 15.29 0.43
N VAL A 51 4.60 15.00 -0.74
CA VAL A 51 4.12 13.65 -1.12
C VAL A 51 5.22 12.58 -0.97
N MET A 52 6.42 12.86 -1.47
CA MET A 52 7.54 11.90 -1.44
C MET A 52 8.07 11.68 -0.03
N LYS A 53 8.40 12.77 0.67
CA LYS A 53 8.90 12.72 2.05
C LYS A 53 7.89 12.05 2.97
N SER A 54 6.61 12.40 2.84
CA SER A 54 5.55 11.80 3.67
C SER A 54 5.42 10.30 3.43
N ALA A 55 5.62 9.83 2.21
CA ALA A 55 5.64 8.41 1.90
C ALA A 55 6.86 7.70 2.49
N GLU A 56 8.06 8.29 2.34
CA GLU A 56 9.29 7.74 2.90
C GLU A 56 9.21 7.60 4.42
N ASP A 57 8.72 8.63 5.11
CA ASP A 57 8.54 8.65 6.57
C ASP A 57 7.61 7.52 7.03
N VAL A 58 6.40 7.42 6.45
CA VAL A 58 5.44 6.40 6.90
C VAL A 58 5.86 4.98 6.54
N ILE A 59 6.57 4.79 5.43
CA ILE A 59 7.15 3.48 5.07
C ILE A 59 8.20 3.11 6.10
N SER A 60 9.08 4.05 6.48
CA SER A 60 10.09 3.82 7.50
C SER A 60 9.47 3.44 8.84
N HIS A 61 8.43 4.16 9.28
CA HIS A 61 7.69 3.83 10.50
C HIS A 61 7.06 2.43 10.45
N ALA A 62 6.37 2.10 9.36
CA ALA A 62 5.69 0.81 9.22
C ALA A 62 6.67 -0.37 9.18
N LEU A 63 7.82 -0.22 8.51
CA LEU A 63 8.88 -1.22 8.48
C LEU A 63 9.54 -1.40 9.86
N ALA A 64 9.79 -0.28 10.56
CA ALA A 64 10.36 -0.30 11.90
C ALA A 64 9.42 -0.98 12.91
N GLU A 65 8.12 -0.67 12.87
CA GLU A 65 7.11 -1.33 13.71
C GLU A 65 7.02 -2.83 13.41
N ALA A 66 7.08 -3.20 12.13
CA ALA A 66 7.07 -4.60 11.69
C ALA A 66 8.36 -5.38 12.00
N GLY A 67 9.46 -4.68 12.33
CA GLY A 67 10.76 -5.31 12.57
C GLY A 67 11.37 -5.97 11.32
N VAL A 68 11.03 -5.48 10.12
CA VAL A 68 11.49 -6.02 8.83
C VAL A 68 12.21 -4.95 8.01
N LYS A 69 13.08 -5.39 7.11
CA LYS A 69 13.79 -4.52 6.18
C LYS A 69 13.04 -4.40 4.85
N ARG A 70 13.35 -3.35 4.10
CA ARG A 70 12.70 -3.06 2.81
C ARG A 70 12.97 -4.14 1.74
N ASP A 71 14.13 -4.81 1.80
CA ASP A 71 14.53 -5.88 0.89
C ASP A 71 13.84 -7.23 1.18
N GLU A 72 13.23 -7.39 2.35
CA GLU A 72 12.41 -8.55 2.70
C GLU A 72 10.98 -8.46 2.13
N ILE A 73 10.53 -7.26 1.73
CA ILE A 73 9.19 -7.05 1.19
C ILE A 73 9.08 -7.70 -0.20
N GLU A 74 8.16 -8.66 -0.34
CA GLU A 74 7.95 -9.45 -1.55
C GLU A 74 7.11 -8.72 -2.61
N ALA A 75 6.20 -7.84 -2.18
CA ALA A 75 5.39 -7.04 -3.09
C ALA A 75 4.95 -5.71 -2.46
N VAL A 76 4.86 -4.68 -3.29
CA VAL A 76 4.44 -3.33 -2.91
C VAL A 76 3.24 -2.87 -3.73
N GLY A 77 2.19 -2.44 -3.03
CA GLY A 77 1.03 -1.79 -3.61
C GLY A 77 0.94 -0.33 -3.23
N THR A 78 0.51 0.53 -4.15
CA THR A 78 0.22 1.94 -3.85
C THR A 78 -1.09 2.44 -4.44
N THR A 79 -1.74 3.33 -3.70
CA THR A 79 -2.97 4.02 -4.07
C THR A 79 -2.95 5.48 -3.60
N GLY A 80 -4.09 6.17 -3.74
CA GLY A 80 -4.25 7.58 -3.40
C GLY A 80 -3.87 8.55 -4.52
N TYR A 81 -3.92 9.84 -4.21
CA TYR A 81 -3.60 10.94 -5.12
C TYR A 81 -2.16 10.86 -5.65
N GLY A 82 -1.19 10.62 -4.77
CA GLY A 82 0.25 10.58 -5.06
C GLY A 82 0.74 9.26 -5.68
N ARG A 83 -0.13 8.27 -5.89
CA ARG A 83 0.25 6.87 -6.24
C ARG A 83 1.21 6.72 -7.42
N PHE A 84 1.11 7.57 -8.44
CA PHE A 84 1.99 7.46 -9.61
C PHE A 84 3.39 7.96 -9.32
N LEU A 85 3.50 9.09 -8.62
CA LEU A 85 4.78 9.68 -8.24
C LEU A 85 5.51 8.75 -7.29
N VAL A 86 4.84 8.35 -6.21
CA VAL A 86 5.46 7.50 -5.19
C VAL A 86 5.66 6.08 -5.70
N GLY A 87 4.68 5.50 -6.39
CA GLY A 87 4.78 4.15 -6.94
C GLY A 87 5.96 3.97 -7.89
N LYS A 88 6.26 4.99 -8.71
CA LYS A 88 7.46 4.99 -9.55
C LYS A 88 8.74 5.07 -8.71
N ALA A 89 8.77 5.88 -7.67
CA ALA A 89 9.95 6.06 -6.82
C ALA A 89 10.29 4.80 -6.01
N ILE A 90 9.28 4.07 -5.52
CA ILE A 90 9.48 2.87 -4.69
C ILE A 90 9.44 1.56 -5.48
N ASN A 91 9.34 1.63 -6.82
CA ASN A 91 9.16 0.50 -7.73
C ASN A 91 7.99 -0.41 -7.33
N ALA A 92 6.80 0.16 -7.16
CA ALA A 92 5.61 -0.59 -6.77
C ALA A 92 5.13 -1.57 -7.85
N ASP A 93 4.83 -2.80 -7.46
CA ASP A 93 4.28 -3.86 -8.31
C ASP A 93 2.82 -3.58 -8.75
N LEU A 94 2.11 -2.84 -7.89
CA LEU A 94 0.72 -2.45 -8.13
C LEU A 94 0.54 -0.96 -7.84
N ILE A 95 0.17 -0.20 -8.87
CA ILE A 95 -0.30 1.19 -8.74
C ILE A 95 -1.78 1.18 -9.13
N GLN A 96 -2.68 1.44 -8.17
CA GLN A 96 -4.13 1.29 -8.35
C GLN A 96 -4.89 2.52 -7.86
N GLU A 97 -5.96 2.93 -8.57
CA GLU A 97 -6.81 4.03 -8.10
C GLU A 97 -7.57 3.69 -6.82
N GLU A 98 -7.87 4.73 -6.05
CA GLU A 98 -8.43 4.65 -4.71
C GLU A 98 -9.80 3.99 -4.64
N LEU A 99 -10.71 4.25 -5.60
CA LEU A 99 -12.06 3.67 -5.58
C LEU A 99 -12.03 2.14 -5.49
N THR A 100 -11.20 1.48 -6.30
CA THR A 100 -11.10 0.02 -6.32
C THR A 100 -10.47 -0.53 -5.03
N VAL A 101 -9.44 0.15 -4.52
CA VAL A 101 -8.75 -0.29 -3.29
C VAL A 101 -9.65 -0.12 -2.07
N ASN A 102 -10.39 0.98 -1.96
CA ASN A 102 -11.31 1.22 -0.86
C ASN A 102 -12.45 0.20 -0.86
N SER A 103 -13.04 -0.09 -2.02
CA SER A 103 -14.06 -1.16 -2.12
C SER A 103 -13.49 -2.52 -1.73
N LYS A 104 -12.27 -2.85 -2.17
CA LYS A 104 -11.62 -4.11 -1.78
C LYS A 104 -11.33 -4.18 -0.28
N GLY A 105 -10.79 -3.11 0.30
CA GLY A 105 -10.49 -3.02 1.74
C GLY A 105 -11.76 -3.15 2.58
N ALA A 106 -12.87 -2.55 2.15
CA ALA A 106 -14.16 -2.70 2.82
C ALA A 106 -14.67 -4.15 2.79
N VAL A 107 -14.58 -4.84 1.64
CA VAL A 107 -14.95 -6.25 1.52
C VAL A 107 -14.04 -7.16 2.35
N TYR A 108 -12.76 -6.84 2.46
CA TYR A 108 -11.82 -7.58 3.29
C TYR A 108 -12.16 -7.54 4.80
N LEU A 109 -12.84 -6.49 5.26
CA LEU A 109 -13.24 -6.31 6.66
C LEU A 109 -14.65 -6.83 6.99
N ALA A 110 -15.44 -7.19 5.97
CA ALA A 110 -16.83 -7.65 6.13
C ALA A 110 -16.88 -9.14 6.47
#